data_AF-A0A210P647-F1
#
_entry.id   AF-A0A210P647-F1
#
_cell.length_a   1.000
_cell.length_b   1.000
_cell.length_c   1.000
_cell.angle_alpha   90.00
_cell.angle_beta   90.00
_cell.angle_gamma   90.00
#
_symmetry.space_group_name_H-M   'P 1'
#
loop_
_entity.id
_entity.type
_entity.pdbx_description
1 polymer ?
#
loop_
_entity_poly.entity_id
_entity_poly.type
_entity_poly.pdbx_seq_one_letter_code
_entity_poly.pdbx_strand_id
1 'polypeptide(L)' 'MTSKEIYKKMLIKIYEDQHQSMESTINYVFTHHNKLPMTFINARRELTDSDKNDVIRDICYPF' A
#
# COMPACT_ATOMS: atom_id res chain seq x y z
N MET A 1 -6.88 -9.01 11.61
CA MET A 1 -6.05 -8.08 10.81
C MET A 1 -6.96 -6.96 10.36
N THR A 2 -6.65 -5.72 10.74
CA THR A 2 -7.39 -4.52 10.34
C THR A 2 -7.08 -4.15 8.89
N SER A 3 -7.92 -3.33 8.27
CA SER A 3 -7.70 -2.83 6.90
C SER A 3 -6.39 -2.06 6.78
N LYS A 4 -5.99 -1.32 7.83
CA LYS A 4 -4.67 -0.66 7.91
C LYS A 4 -3.51 -1.65 7.89
N GLU A 5 -3.60 -2.75 8.64
CA GLU A 5 -2.56 -3.80 8.65
C GLU A 5 -2.47 -4.55 7.31
N ILE A 6 -3.61 -4.88 6.70
CA ILE A 6 -3.66 -5.53 5.38
C ILE A 6 -3.04 -4.62 4.33
N TYR A 7 -3.43 -3.34 4.32
CA TYR A 7 -2.89 -2.34 3.40
C TYR A 7 -1.39 -2.20 3.59
N LYS A 8 -0.90 -1.98 4.82
CA LYS A 8 0.53 -1.85 5.13
C LYS A 8 1.33 -3.07 4.70
N LYS A 9 0.90 -4.28 5.09
CA LYS A 9 1.64 -5.52 4.80
C LYS A 9 1.77 -5.77 3.30
N MET A 10 0.72 -5.52 2.52
CA MET A 10 0.75 -5.68 1.07
C MET A 10 1.54 -4.58 0.39
N LEU A 11 1.39 -3.33 0.85
CA LEU A 11 2.10 -2.19 0.28
C LEU A 11 3.62 -2.32 0.51
N ILE A 12 4.06 -2.87 1.64
CA ILE A 12 5.48 -3.21 1.90
C ILE A 12 6.00 -4.20 0.86
N LYS A 13 5.27 -5.27 0.56
CA LYS A 13 5.70 -6.25 -0.45
C LYS A 13 5.84 -5.62 -1.82
N ILE A 14 4.84 -4.83 -2.23
CA ILE A 14 4.91 -4.10 -3.50
C ILE A 14 6.09 -3.13 -3.48
N TYR A 15 6.33 -2.45 -2.36
CA TYR A 15 7.45 -1.53 -2.20
C TYR A 15 8.82 -2.23 -2.35
N GLU A 16 8.99 -3.41 -1.76
CA GLU A 16 10.18 -4.25 -1.95
C GLU A 16 10.30 -4.70 -3.42
N ASP A 17 9.21 -5.16 -4.04
CA ASP A 17 9.17 -5.58 -5.45
C ASP A 17 9.49 -4.42 -6.41
N GLN A 18 9.15 -3.19 -6.03
CA GLN A 18 9.45 -1.97 -6.78
C GLN A 18 10.78 -1.32 -6.37
N HIS A 19 11.72 -2.11 -5.85
CA HIS A 19 13.06 -1.66 -5.48
C HIS A 19 13.07 -0.48 -4.50
N GLN A 20 12.16 -0.49 -3.52
CA GLN A 20 12.04 0.54 -2.50
C GLN A 20 11.75 1.94 -3.06
N SER A 21 11.15 2.02 -4.27
CA SER A 21 10.64 3.26 -4.85
C SER A 21 9.16 3.41 -4.54
N MET A 22 8.80 4.39 -3.70
CA MET A 22 7.39 4.65 -3.38
C MET A 22 6.64 5.21 -4.59
N GLU A 23 7.29 5.99 -5.44
CA GLU A 23 6.72 6.45 -6.71
C GLU A 23 6.31 5.27 -7.60
N SER A 24 7.24 4.32 -7.81
CA SER A 24 7.00 3.10 -8.59
C SER A 24 5.93 2.22 -7.94
N THR A 25 5.91 2.15 -6.61
CA THR A 25 4.91 1.42 -5.81
C THR A 25 3.50 1.97 -6.06
N ILE A 26 3.35 3.29 -5.98
CA ILE A 26 2.06 3.95 -6.21
C ILE A 26 1.63 3.77 -7.66
N ASN A 27 2.54 3.97 -8.62
CA ASN A 27 2.27 3.73 -10.03
C ASN A 27 1.83 2.27 -10.29
N TYR A 28 2.49 1.29 -9.68
CA TYR A 28 2.11 -0.12 -9.77
C TYR A 28 0.70 -0.35 -9.22
N VAL A 29 0.39 0.17 -8.03
CA VAL A 29 -0.93 0.02 -7.41
C VAL A 29 -2.05 0.60 -8.28
N PHE A 30 -1.81 1.74 -8.92
CA PHE A 30 -2.79 2.36 -9.82
C PHE A 30 -2.93 1.61 -11.16
N THR A 31 -1.83 1.26 -11.80
CA THR A 31 -1.84 0.60 -13.14
C THR A 31 -2.26 -0.87 -13.08
N HIS A 32 -1.99 -1.56 -11.98
CA HIS A 32 -2.27 -2.98 -11.79
C HIS A 32 -3.44 -3.24 -10.83
N HIS A 33 -4.27 -2.22 -10.54
CA HIS A 33 -5.37 -2.28 -9.58
C HIS A 33 -6.23 -3.57 -9.71
N ASN A 34 -6.59 -3.96 -10.94
CA ASN A 34 -7.46 -5.12 -11.19
C ASN A 34 -6.76 -6.48 -10.99
N LYS A 35 -5.43 -6.50 -10.85
CA LYS A 35 -4.62 -7.71 -10.61
C LYS A 35 -4.26 -7.86 -9.13
N LEU A 36 -4.56 -6.85 -8.30
CA LEU A 36 -4.28 -6.90 -6.87
C LEU A 36 -5.34 -7.76 -6.14
N PRO A 37 -4.97 -8.41 -5.03
CA PRO A 37 -5.93 -9.17 -4.24
C PRO A 37 -7.12 -8.31 -3.79
N MET A 38 -8.33 -8.86 -3.88
CA MET A 38 -9.55 -8.14 -3.51
C MET A 38 -9.52 -7.66 -2.05
N THR A 39 -8.86 -8.40 -1.16
CA THR A 39 -8.62 -8.02 0.23
C THR A 39 -7.82 -6.71 0.36
N PHE A 40 -6.80 -6.51 -0.48
CA PHE A 40 -6.03 -5.27 -0.52
C PHE A 40 -6.86 -4.11 -1.10
N ILE A 41 -7.62 -4.37 -2.17
CA ILE A 41 -8.48 -3.36 -2.80
C ILE A 41 -9.53 -2.86 -1.81
N ASN A 42 -10.20 -3.77 -1.09
CA ASN A 42 -11.19 -3.42 -0.08
C ASN A 42 -10.55 -2.67 1.09
N ALA A 43 -9.42 -3.16 1.60
CA ALA A 43 -8.69 -2.48 2.66
C ALA A 43 -8.31 -1.04 2.27
N ARG A 44 -7.81 -0.82 1.04
CA ARG A 44 -7.49 0.52 0.53
C ARG A 44 -8.72 1.42 0.42
N ARG A 45 -9.90 0.86 0.08
CA ARG A 45 -11.15 1.63 -0.05
C ARG A 45 -11.72 2.08 1.30
N GLU A 46 -11.54 1.27 2.34
CA GLU A 46 -12.01 1.57 3.70
C GLU A 46 -11.16 2.63 4.41
N LEU A 47 -9.92 2.84 3.97
CA LEU A 47 -9.01 3.80 4.56
C LEU A 47 -9.24 5.21 4.00
N THR A 48 -9.16 6.20 4.90
CA THR A 48 -9.09 7.60 4.49
C THR A 48 -7.75 7.89 3.81
N ASP A 49 -7.65 9.02 3.11
CA ASP A 49 -6.37 9.44 2.53
C ASP A 49 -5.34 9.77 3.61
N SER A 50 -5.77 10.23 4.79
CA SER A 50 -4.90 10.41 5.95
C SER A 50 -4.30 9.07 6.39
N ASP A 51 -5.13 8.03 6.54
CA ASP A 51 -4.65 6.71 6.97
C ASP A 51 -3.66 6.10 5.97
N LYS A 52 -3.92 6.26 4.66
CA LYS A 52 -3.02 5.80 3.60
C LYS A 52 -1.68 6.51 3.68
N ASN A 53 -1.70 7.84 3.84
CA ASN A 53 -0.49 8.65 3.95
C ASN A 53 0.33 8.30 5.19
N ASP A 54 -0.32 7.99 6.32
CA ASP A 54 0.37 7.52 7.52
C ASP A 54 1.06 6.17 7.26
N VAL A 55 0.40 5.24 6.59
CA VAL A 55 1.02 3.96 6.21
C VAL A 55 2.20 4.17 5.25
N ILE A 56 2.06 5.06 4.26
CA ILE A 56 3.15 5.38 3.34
C ILE A 56 4.33 5.98 4.10
N ARG A 57 4.08 6.90 5.05
CA ARG A 57 5.13 7.51 5.89
C ARG A 57 5.85 6.46 6.72
N ASP A 58 5.11 5.54 7.35
CA ASP A 58 5.67 4.43 8.12
C ASP A 58 6.59 3.53 7.28
N ILE A 59 6.26 3.32 6.00
CA ILE A 59 7.04 2.45 5.11
C ILE A 59 8.31 3.16 4.62
N CYS A 60 8.21 4.44 4.24
CA CYS A 60 9.35 5.20 3.73
C CYS A 60 10.35 5.58 4.84
N TYR A 61 9.88 5.76 6.06
CA TYR A 61 10.67 6.24 7.20
C TYR A 61 10.47 5.32 8.43
N PRO A 62 10.94 4.07 8.37
CA PRO A 62 10.91 3.17 9.52
C PRO A 62 11.94 3.67 10.55
N PHE A 63 11.46 4.15 11.69
CA PHE A 63 12.29 4.48 12.85
C PHE A 63 12.70 3.22 13.61
#